data_AF-A0A953WGE8-F1
#
_entry.id   AF-A0A953WGE8-F1
#
_cell.length_a   1.000
_cell.length_b   1.000
_cell.length_c   1.000
_cell.angle_alpha   90.00
_cell.angle_beta   90.00
_cell.angle_gamma   90.00
#
_symmetry.space_group_name_H-M   'P 1'
#
loop_
_entity.id
_entity.type
_entity.pdbx_description
1 polymer ?
#
loop_
_entity_poly.entity_id
_entity_poly.type
_entity_poly.pdbx_seq_one_letter_code
_entity_poly.pdbx_strand_id
1 'polypeptide(L)'
;MSKTFTDDDDALLAELGVEVETKTQGSHTPREERIIAGFEDIQRFVDEHSRVPQHGEDRDIFERLYAVRLDRLRALEECRTLLEPLDRQGLLTGAVADQGEDMDDETLLAELGVDAESAGITELKHVRSFAEKRAAEEIANRTKCEDFDQFKPLFEQVQKQLDTGVRQTRPFELKAEIRIGAWFIVGGQKAYVAEMDEIFTNEQGRTDARLRVIFDNGTESNMLMRSLQRALNKDEAGRRITDPSAGPLFAGDAEADDMASGTIYVLRSKSDHPLIRDNREIVHKIGVTNMAVEQRIAGAH
;
A
#
# COMPACT_ATOMS: atom_id res chain seq x y z
N MET A 1 -46.56 -30.37 17.49
CA MET A 1 -46.79 -31.00 18.80
C MET A 1 -45.99 -30.20 19.82
N SER A 2 -46.54 -29.09 20.30
CA SER A 2 -45.95 -28.25 21.33
C SER A 2 -45.88 -29.04 22.63
N LYS A 3 -44.69 -29.20 23.20
CA LYS A 3 -44.51 -29.70 24.56
C LYS A 3 -45.08 -28.64 25.50
N THR A 4 -46.31 -28.83 25.95
CA THR A 4 -46.90 -28.06 27.04
C THR A 4 -46.12 -28.42 28.31
N PHE A 5 -45.51 -27.43 28.94
CA PHE A 5 -45.01 -27.56 30.30
C PHE A 5 -46.19 -27.96 31.19
N THR A 6 -45.99 -29.01 31.99
CA THR A 6 -46.99 -29.56 32.90
C THR A 6 -46.76 -29.01 34.31
N ASP A 7 -47.80 -28.98 35.15
CA ASP A 7 -47.71 -28.49 36.54
C ASP A 7 -46.64 -29.25 37.36
N ASP A 8 -46.34 -30.50 36.97
CA ASP A 8 -45.26 -31.31 37.55
C ASP A 8 -43.86 -30.77 37.20
N ASP A 9 -43.69 -30.15 36.03
CA ASP A 9 -42.42 -29.52 35.62
C ASP A 9 -42.17 -28.23 36.41
N ASP A 10 -43.23 -27.46 36.69
CA ASP A 10 -43.15 -26.23 37.50
C ASP A 10 -42.85 -26.55 38.98
N ALA A 11 -43.39 -27.64 39.51
CA ALA A 11 -43.08 -28.11 40.86
C ALA A 11 -41.61 -28.53 41.02
N LEU A 12 -41.04 -29.21 40.00
CA LEU A 12 -39.62 -29.60 39.98
C LEU A 12 -38.69 -28.40 39.87
N LEU A 13 -39.06 -27.37 39.10
CA LEU A 13 -38.26 -26.14 38.96
C LEU A 13 -38.23 -25.32 40.26
N ALA A 14 -39.34 -25.28 41.00
CA ALA A 14 -39.42 -24.63 42.31
C ALA A 14 -38.55 -25.33 43.36
N GLU A 15 -38.48 -26.67 43.35
CA GLU A 15 -37.66 -27.45 44.27
C GLU A 15 -36.15 -27.32 43.98
N LEU A 16 -35.79 -27.01 42.72
CA LEU A 16 -34.41 -26.74 42.27
C LEU A 16 -33.96 -25.28 42.45
N GLY A 17 -34.85 -24.39 42.91
CA GLY A 17 -34.53 -22.98 43.17
C GLY A 17 -34.21 -22.17 41.91
N VAL A 18 -34.72 -22.58 40.75
CA VAL A 18 -34.51 -21.88 39.47
C VAL A 18 -35.67 -20.93 39.21
N GLU A 19 -35.46 -19.65 39.47
CA GLU A 19 -36.40 -18.61 39.02
C GLU A 19 -36.33 -18.48 37.50
N VAL A 20 -37.44 -18.79 36.83
CA VAL A 20 -37.56 -18.61 35.37
C VAL A 20 -37.75 -17.12 35.11
N GLU A 21 -36.66 -16.39 34.83
CA GLU A 21 -36.73 -15.03 34.30
C GLU A 21 -37.37 -15.08 32.91
N THR A 22 -38.66 -14.73 32.84
CA THR A 22 -39.34 -14.50 31.57
C THR A 22 -38.74 -13.27 30.91
N LYS A 23 -37.85 -13.48 29.93
CA LYS A 23 -37.37 -12.42 29.04
C LYS A 23 -38.57 -11.76 28.36
N THR A 24 -38.85 -10.52 28.73
CA THR A 24 -39.79 -9.65 28.03
C THR A 24 -39.38 -9.58 26.56
N GLN A 25 -40.26 -10.09 25.68
CA GLN A 25 -40.07 -9.97 24.24
C GLN A 25 -40.12 -8.49 23.88
N GLY A 26 -39.03 -7.95 23.31
CA GLY A 26 -39.00 -6.59 22.78
C GLY A 26 -40.10 -6.43 21.73
N SER A 27 -41.03 -5.51 21.95
CA SER A 27 -42.14 -5.20 21.04
C SER A 27 -41.71 -4.48 19.76
N HIS A 28 -40.41 -4.21 19.60
CA HIS A 28 -39.88 -3.33 18.57
C HIS A 28 -38.86 -4.01 17.68
N THR A 29 -38.88 -3.67 16.40
CA THR A 29 -37.85 -4.13 15.46
C THR A 29 -36.52 -3.42 15.75
N PRO A 30 -35.36 -3.98 15.35
CA PRO A 30 -34.05 -3.32 15.53
C PRO A 30 -33.94 -1.94 14.87
N ARG A 31 -34.80 -1.65 13.89
CA ARG A 31 -34.90 -0.32 13.27
C ARG A 31 -35.66 0.64 14.18
N GLU A 32 -36.76 0.20 14.78
CA GLU A 32 -37.58 0.99 15.69
C GLU A 32 -36.82 1.31 16.98
N GLU A 33 -36.10 0.36 17.56
CA GLU A 33 -35.25 0.62 18.73
C GLU A 33 -34.20 1.70 18.47
N ARG A 34 -33.60 1.74 17.26
CA ARG A 34 -32.68 2.80 16.87
C ARG A 34 -33.36 4.15 16.66
N ILE A 35 -34.61 4.14 16.22
CA ILE A 35 -35.42 5.35 16.06
C ILE A 35 -35.76 5.91 17.45
N ILE A 36 -36.19 5.06 18.38
CA ILE A 36 -36.52 5.40 19.77
C ILE A 36 -35.28 5.95 20.49
N ALA A 37 -34.16 5.22 20.49
CA ALA A 37 -32.94 5.67 21.14
C ALA A 37 -32.45 7.02 20.59
N GLY A 38 -32.55 7.21 19.26
CA GLY A 38 -32.20 8.48 18.64
C GLY A 38 -33.14 9.64 18.97
N PHE A 39 -34.40 9.35 19.30
CA PHE A 39 -35.35 10.36 19.77
C PHE A 39 -35.12 10.68 21.25
N GLU A 40 -34.81 9.69 22.08
CA GLU A 40 -34.43 9.88 23.49
C GLU A 40 -33.18 10.76 23.64
N ASP A 41 -32.21 10.64 22.75
CA ASP A 41 -31.05 11.54 22.72
C ASP A 41 -31.45 13.00 22.44
N ILE A 42 -32.44 13.21 21.55
CA ILE A 42 -32.99 14.55 21.27
C ILE A 42 -33.78 15.06 22.49
N GLN A 43 -34.55 14.21 23.16
CA GLN A 43 -35.29 14.59 24.36
C GLN A 43 -34.35 15.00 25.50
N ARG A 44 -33.25 14.27 25.67
CA ARG A 44 -32.20 14.59 26.64
C ARG A 44 -31.53 15.92 26.34
N PHE A 45 -31.25 16.19 25.07
CA PHE A 45 -30.73 17.49 24.65
C PHE A 45 -31.71 18.62 25.01
N VAL A 46 -33.02 18.41 24.82
CA VAL A 46 -34.05 19.40 25.16
C VAL A 46 -34.18 19.57 26.67
N ASP A 47 -34.07 18.50 27.46
CA ASP A 47 -34.06 18.59 28.93
C ASP A 47 -32.84 19.37 29.45
N GLU A 48 -31.67 19.14 28.87
CA GLU A 48 -30.42 19.78 29.28
C GLU A 48 -30.34 21.25 28.85
N HIS A 49 -30.74 21.56 27.61
CA HIS A 49 -30.59 22.89 27.04
C HIS A 49 -31.88 23.72 27.05
N SER A 50 -33.00 23.15 27.50
CA SER A 50 -34.34 23.78 27.51
C SER A 50 -34.76 24.38 26.16
N ARG A 51 -34.17 23.88 25.06
CA ARG A 51 -34.41 24.36 23.69
C ARG A 51 -34.40 23.21 22.70
N VAL A 52 -35.15 23.35 21.62
CA VAL A 52 -35.09 22.41 20.49
C VAL A 52 -33.77 22.57 19.73
N PRO A 53 -33.15 21.48 19.23
CA PRO A 53 -32.00 21.57 18.34
C PRO A 53 -32.33 22.40 17.10
N GLN A 54 -31.41 23.26 16.66
CA GLN A 54 -31.60 24.05 15.44
C GLN A 54 -30.37 23.99 14.52
N HIS A 55 -30.60 24.30 13.26
CA HIS A 55 -29.54 24.41 12.26
C HIS A 55 -28.73 25.70 12.47
N GLY A 56 -27.42 25.64 12.26
CA GLY A 56 -26.52 26.81 12.28
C GLY A 56 -25.05 26.41 12.29
N GLU A 57 -24.23 27.09 11.49
CA GLU A 57 -22.80 26.80 11.36
C GLU A 57 -22.00 27.06 12.65
N ASP A 58 -22.46 28.01 13.47
CA ASP A 58 -21.87 28.35 14.78
C ASP A 58 -22.26 27.39 15.92
N ARG A 59 -23.01 26.32 15.61
CA ARG A 59 -23.52 25.38 16.62
C ARG A 59 -22.75 24.07 16.65
N ASP A 60 -22.82 23.42 17.80
CA ASP A 60 -22.19 22.11 18.02
C ASP A 60 -22.64 21.10 16.94
N ILE A 61 -21.69 20.25 16.53
CA ILE A 61 -21.88 19.19 15.55
C ILE A 61 -23.04 18.28 15.99
N PHE A 62 -23.16 18.00 17.29
CA PHE A 62 -24.24 17.16 17.82
C PHE A 62 -25.61 17.84 17.76
N GLU A 63 -25.69 19.14 18.06
CA GLU A 63 -26.96 19.90 17.93
C GLU A 63 -27.45 19.91 16.48
N ARG A 64 -26.54 20.09 15.51
CA ARG A 64 -26.88 20.00 14.08
C ARG A 64 -27.37 18.61 13.70
N LEU A 65 -26.71 17.56 14.19
CA LEU A 65 -27.14 16.18 13.93
C LEU A 65 -28.53 15.90 14.51
N TYR A 66 -28.81 16.39 15.72
CA TYR A 66 -30.12 16.27 16.36
C TYR A 66 -31.20 17.07 15.63
N ALA A 67 -30.88 18.27 15.11
CA ALA A 67 -31.80 19.07 14.32
C ALA A 67 -32.21 18.34 13.02
N VAL A 68 -31.24 17.85 12.25
CA VAL A 68 -31.50 17.08 11.02
C VAL A 68 -32.30 15.81 11.32
N ARG A 69 -31.97 15.13 12.43
CA ARG A 69 -32.68 13.91 12.82
C ARG A 69 -34.12 14.22 13.23
N LEU A 70 -34.35 15.28 14.00
CA LEU A 70 -35.69 15.72 14.39
C LEU A 70 -36.56 16.06 13.18
N ASP A 71 -36.00 16.75 12.19
CA ASP A 71 -36.72 17.08 10.95
C ASP A 71 -37.10 15.82 10.16
N ARG A 72 -36.18 14.85 10.04
CA ARG A 72 -36.50 13.56 9.41
C ARG A 72 -37.55 12.77 10.18
N LEU A 73 -37.54 12.83 11.52
CA LEU A 73 -38.56 12.17 12.34
C LEU A 73 -39.93 12.85 12.20
N ARG A 74 -39.98 14.17 11.98
CA ARG A 74 -41.21 14.92 11.68
C ARG A 74 -41.75 14.67 10.27
N ALA A 75 -40.87 14.41 9.30
CA ALA A 75 -41.25 14.20 7.90
C ALA A 75 -41.87 12.81 7.64
N LEU A 76 -41.50 11.79 8.40
CA LEU A 76 -41.95 10.41 8.21
C LEU A 76 -43.14 10.07 9.12
N GLU A 77 -44.31 9.77 8.55
CA GLU A 77 -45.52 9.41 9.31
C GLU A 77 -45.32 8.17 10.19
N GLU A 78 -44.61 7.15 9.70
CA GLU A 78 -44.27 5.93 10.46
C GLU A 78 -43.52 6.25 11.76
N CYS A 79 -42.58 7.21 11.71
CA CYS A 79 -41.82 7.63 12.87
C CYS A 79 -42.67 8.44 13.85
N ARG A 80 -43.61 9.24 13.34
CA ARG A 80 -44.54 10.02 14.19
C ARG A 80 -45.44 9.09 15.00
N THR A 81 -46.10 8.13 14.36
CA THR A 81 -46.99 7.18 15.06
C THR A 81 -46.23 6.37 16.12
N LEU A 82 -44.98 6.02 15.85
CA LEU A 82 -44.15 5.26 16.78
C LEU A 82 -43.65 6.08 17.97
N LEU A 83 -43.34 7.37 17.76
CA LEU A 83 -42.76 8.25 18.77
C LEU A 83 -43.79 9.11 19.51
N GLU A 84 -45.02 9.24 18.99
CA GLU A 84 -46.14 9.94 19.64
C GLU A 84 -46.38 9.54 21.10
N PRO A 85 -46.38 8.25 21.51
CA PRO A 85 -46.52 7.89 22.92
C PRO A 85 -45.30 8.24 23.79
N LEU A 86 -44.15 8.52 23.18
CA LEU A 86 -42.89 8.86 23.85
C LEU A 86 -42.65 10.38 23.89
N ASP A 87 -43.36 11.17 23.07
CA ASP A 87 -43.18 12.61 22.93
C ASP A 87 -43.84 13.42 24.07
N ARG A 88 -43.16 13.50 25.21
CA ARG A 88 -43.59 14.30 26.37
C ARG A 88 -43.39 15.80 26.19
N GLN A 89 -42.53 16.20 25.25
CA GLN A 89 -42.05 17.58 25.09
C GLN A 89 -42.69 18.28 23.88
N GLY A 90 -43.57 17.61 23.12
CA GLY A 90 -44.25 18.16 21.95
C GLY A 90 -43.29 18.43 20.78
N LEU A 91 -42.21 17.65 20.68
CA LEU A 91 -41.17 17.82 19.66
C LEU A 91 -41.64 17.46 18.27
N LEU A 92 -42.65 16.60 18.12
CA LEU A 92 -43.14 16.11 16.83
C LEU A 92 -44.20 17.03 16.19
N THR A 93 -44.74 17.98 16.96
CA THR A 93 -45.79 18.93 16.52
C THR A 93 -45.28 20.22 15.89
N GLY A 94 -43.97 20.47 15.89
CA GLY A 94 -43.40 21.68 15.31
C GLY A 94 -43.43 21.65 13.78
N ALA A 95 -43.88 22.76 13.17
CA ALA A 95 -43.78 22.96 11.73
C ALA A 95 -42.33 22.72 11.28
N VAL A 96 -42.16 21.91 10.22
CA VAL A 96 -40.87 21.79 9.53
C VAL A 96 -40.51 23.21 9.09
N ALA A 97 -39.37 23.72 9.53
CA ALA A 97 -38.87 24.97 9.00
C ALA A 97 -38.65 24.73 7.50
N ASP A 98 -39.49 25.38 6.69
CA ASP A 98 -39.42 25.41 5.25
C ASP A 98 -38.00 25.87 4.88
N GLN A 99 -37.14 24.91 4.54
CA GLN A 99 -35.83 25.22 3.99
C GLN A 99 -36.07 25.52 2.53
N GLY A 100 -36.51 26.77 2.28
CA GLY A 100 -36.75 27.40 0.98
C GLY A 100 -36.64 26.47 -0.21
N GLU A 101 -37.73 25.75 -0.51
CA GLU A 101 -37.84 24.97 -1.75
C GLU A 101 -38.02 25.84 -3.01
N ASP A 102 -37.97 27.17 -2.89
CA ASP A 102 -38.14 28.12 -4.01
C ASP A 102 -36.90 28.98 -4.27
N MET A 103 -35.68 28.49 -4.00
CA MET A 103 -34.47 29.13 -4.52
C MET A 103 -34.08 28.47 -5.83
N ASP A 104 -34.20 29.23 -6.91
CA ASP A 104 -33.69 28.91 -8.24
C ASP A 104 -32.21 28.53 -8.16
N ASP A 105 -31.81 27.43 -8.82
CA ASP A 105 -30.45 26.90 -8.87
C ASP A 105 -29.39 28.00 -9.15
N GLU A 106 -29.74 29.01 -9.94
CA GLU A 106 -28.90 30.16 -10.27
C GLU A 106 -28.66 31.09 -9.08
N THR A 107 -29.67 31.27 -8.21
CA THR A 107 -29.53 32.04 -6.96
C THR A 107 -28.69 31.31 -5.91
N LEU A 108 -28.83 29.98 -5.83
CA LEU A 108 -27.99 29.13 -4.99
C LEU A 108 -26.52 29.16 -5.42
N LEU A 109 -26.25 29.09 -6.72
CA LEU A 109 -24.90 29.17 -7.27
C LEU A 109 -24.23 30.51 -6.97
N ALA A 110 -24.99 31.61 -7.02
CA ALA A 110 -24.50 32.94 -6.71
C ALA A 110 -24.15 33.13 -5.23
N GLU A 111 -24.96 32.61 -4.30
CA GLU A 111 -24.66 32.68 -2.86
C GLU A 111 -23.47 31.81 -2.46
N LEU A 112 -23.25 30.68 -3.15
CA LEU A 112 -22.12 29.79 -2.91
C LEU A 112 -20.77 30.34 -3.43
N GLY A 113 -20.76 31.50 -4.11
CA GLY A 113 -19.54 32.15 -4.59
C GLY A 113 -18.78 31.34 -5.64
N VAL A 114 -19.47 30.44 -6.36
CA VAL A 114 -18.87 29.60 -7.40
C VAL A 114 -18.97 30.34 -8.72
N ASP A 115 -17.97 31.17 -9.03
CA ASP A 115 -17.76 31.63 -10.40
C ASP A 115 -17.64 30.40 -11.31
N ALA A 116 -18.35 30.42 -12.44
CA ALA A 116 -18.50 29.30 -13.38
C ALA A 116 -17.21 28.94 -14.15
N GLU A 117 -16.05 28.98 -13.51
CA GLU A 117 -14.80 28.37 -13.98
C GLU A 117 -14.52 27.13 -13.14
N SER A 118 -15.27 26.06 -13.44
CA SER A 118 -15.05 24.76 -12.83
C SER A 118 -13.67 24.21 -13.19
N ALA A 119 -12.71 24.40 -12.30
CA ALA A 119 -11.50 23.59 -12.23
C ALA A 119 -11.90 22.15 -11.88
N GLY A 120 -12.14 21.34 -12.92
CA GLY A 120 -12.02 19.89 -12.95
C GLY A 120 -12.48 19.10 -11.71
N ILE A 121 -13.79 19.04 -11.46
CA ILE A 121 -14.39 18.05 -10.53
C ILE A 121 -14.12 16.59 -10.98
N THR A 122 -13.67 16.40 -12.23
CA THR A 122 -13.22 15.11 -12.77
C THR A 122 -11.83 14.67 -12.32
N GLU A 123 -11.04 15.55 -11.69
CA GLU A 123 -9.71 15.20 -11.18
C GLU A 123 -9.77 14.73 -9.72
N LEU A 124 -9.86 13.41 -9.54
CA LEU A 124 -9.76 12.77 -8.24
C LEU A 124 -8.35 12.97 -7.64
N LYS A 125 -8.18 13.98 -6.78
CA LYS A 125 -6.88 14.29 -6.13
C LYS A 125 -6.57 13.44 -4.89
N HIS A 126 -7.59 12.87 -4.24
CA HIS A 126 -7.43 12.16 -2.96
C HIS A 126 -7.74 10.65 -3.02
N VAL A 127 -8.08 10.13 -4.20
CA VAL A 127 -8.42 8.71 -4.39
C VAL A 127 -7.35 8.06 -5.26
N ARG A 128 -6.85 6.89 -4.84
CA ARG A 128 -5.95 6.07 -5.68
C ARG A 128 -6.57 5.88 -7.06
N SER A 129 -5.83 6.18 -8.10
CA SER A 129 -6.29 6.04 -9.48
C SER A 129 -6.66 4.58 -9.77
N PHE A 130 -7.58 4.36 -10.72
CA PHE A 130 -8.00 3.01 -11.11
C PHE A 130 -6.80 2.11 -11.50
N ALA A 131 -5.81 2.69 -12.18
CA ALA A 131 -4.57 2.00 -12.54
C ALA A 131 -3.71 1.59 -11.33
N GLU A 132 -3.71 2.38 -10.25
CA GLU A 132 -3.01 2.03 -9.00
C GLU A 132 -3.77 0.97 -8.19
N LYS A 133 -5.10 1.02 -8.19
CA LYS A 133 -5.94 -0.02 -7.56
C LYS A 133 -5.71 -1.37 -8.26
N ARG A 134 -5.79 -1.40 -9.59
CA ARG A 134 -5.63 -2.63 -10.37
C ARG A 134 -4.22 -3.21 -10.25
N ALA A 135 -3.18 -2.37 -10.26
CA ALA A 135 -1.81 -2.83 -10.04
C ALA A 135 -1.60 -3.38 -8.61
N ALA A 136 -2.19 -2.75 -7.59
CA ALA A 136 -2.11 -3.24 -6.21
C ALA A 136 -2.89 -4.56 -6.01
N GLU A 137 -4.05 -4.71 -6.65
CA GLU A 137 -4.84 -5.94 -6.66
C GLU A 137 -4.12 -7.08 -7.39
N GLU A 138 -3.44 -6.77 -8.51
CA GLU A 138 -2.66 -7.76 -9.27
C GLU A 138 -1.44 -8.28 -8.49
N ILE A 139 -0.81 -7.42 -7.68
CA ILE A 139 0.27 -7.82 -6.75
C ILE A 139 -0.26 -8.62 -5.55
N ALA A 140 -1.52 -8.38 -5.15
CA ALA A 140 -2.16 -9.10 -4.04
C ALA A 140 -2.63 -10.51 -4.44
N ASN A 141 -2.87 -10.75 -5.74
CA ASN A 141 -3.14 -12.09 -6.27
C ASN A 141 -1.85 -12.90 -6.35
N ARG A 142 -1.42 -13.41 -5.20
CA ARG A 142 -0.36 -14.42 -5.10
C ARG A 142 -0.99 -15.80 -5.09
N THR A 143 -0.51 -16.68 -5.96
CA THR A 143 -0.90 -18.09 -5.99
C THR A 143 0.21 -18.93 -5.37
N LYS A 144 -0.13 -20.15 -4.96
CA LYS A 144 0.88 -21.11 -4.51
C LYS A 144 1.78 -21.47 -5.70
N CYS A 145 3.09 -21.50 -5.49
CA CYS A 145 4.06 -21.93 -6.49
C CYS A 145 4.22 -23.46 -6.41
N GLU A 146 3.84 -24.18 -7.47
CA GLU A 146 3.83 -25.64 -7.48
C GLU A 146 5.24 -26.26 -7.65
N ASP A 147 6.13 -25.54 -8.33
CA ASP A 147 7.53 -25.90 -8.59
C ASP A 147 8.53 -25.19 -7.65
N PHE A 148 8.04 -24.68 -6.50
CA PHE A 148 8.87 -23.94 -5.54
C PHE A 148 10.09 -24.72 -5.05
N ASP A 149 10.04 -26.05 -5.02
CA ASP A 149 11.17 -26.90 -4.64
C ASP A 149 12.42 -26.68 -5.52
N GLN A 150 12.23 -26.27 -6.79
CA GLN A 150 13.34 -25.93 -7.69
C GLN A 150 13.99 -24.60 -7.32
N PHE A 151 13.22 -23.67 -6.77
CA PHE A 151 13.67 -22.31 -6.46
C PHE A 151 14.15 -22.17 -5.01
N LYS A 152 13.64 -22.99 -4.09
CA LYS A 152 14.05 -23.05 -2.68
C LYS A 152 15.59 -23.02 -2.48
N PRO A 153 16.40 -23.84 -3.17
CA PRO A 153 17.86 -23.77 -3.01
C PRO A 153 18.45 -22.41 -3.43
N LEU A 154 17.85 -21.72 -4.41
CA LEU A 154 18.29 -20.39 -4.83
C LEU A 154 18.03 -19.35 -3.73
N PHE A 155 16.86 -19.40 -3.07
CA PHE A 155 16.54 -18.53 -1.94
C PHE A 155 17.49 -18.76 -0.76
N GLU A 156 17.79 -20.02 -0.43
CA GLU A 156 18.75 -20.37 0.61
C GLU A 156 20.17 -19.89 0.26
N GLN A 157 20.58 -20.05 -1.00
CA GLN A 157 21.88 -19.57 -1.48
C GLN A 157 21.99 -18.05 -1.39
N VAL A 158 20.97 -17.31 -1.84
CA VAL A 158 20.97 -15.85 -1.77
C VAL A 158 20.95 -15.35 -0.33
N GLN A 159 20.23 -16.02 0.57
CA GLN A 159 20.27 -15.69 2.00
C GLN A 159 21.69 -15.85 2.56
N LYS A 160 22.35 -17.00 2.30
CA LYS A 160 23.75 -17.20 2.69
C LYS A 160 24.68 -16.13 2.11
N GLN A 161 24.49 -15.77 0.83
CA GLN A 161 25.32 -14.76 0.16
C GLN A 161 25.10 -13.35 0.72
N LEU A 162 23.90 -13.03 1.21
CA LEU A 162 23.64 -11.78 1.92
C LEU A 162 24.30 -11.79 3.30
N ASP A 163 24.22 -12.92 4.02
CA ASP A 163 24.83 -13.08 5.34
C ASP A 163 26.37 -13.01 5.27
N THR A 164 26.98 -13.57 4.22
CA THR A 164 28.43 -13.49 3.97
C THR A 164 28.88 -12.20 3.27
N GLY A 165 27.96 -11.31 2.90
CA GLY A 165 28.26 -10.03 2.24
C GLY A 165 28.68 -10.12 0.76
N VAL A 166 28.59 -11.31 0.14
CA VAL A 166 28.86 -11.53 -1.30
C VAL A 166 27.83 -10.79 -2.17
N ARG A 167 26.59 -10.74 -1.71
CA ARG A 167 25.53 -9.90 -2.25
C ARG A 167 25.19 -8.81 -1.24
N GLN A 168 24.74 -7.66 -1.74
CA GLN A 168 24.29 -6.56 -0.90
C GLN A 168 22.90 -6.10 -1.34
N THR A 169 22.13 -5.55 -0.39
CA THR A 169 20.86 -4.89 -0.70
C THR A 169 21.07 -3.41 -0.93
N ARG A 170 20.55 -2.87 -2.04
CA ARG A 170 20.60 -1.43 -2.35
C ARG A 170 19.19 -0.88 -2.59
N PRO A 171 18.94 0.42 -2.35
CA PRO A 171 17.72 1.06 -2.79
C PRO A 171 17.49 0.83 -4.29
N PHE A 172 16.23 0.62 -4.67
CA PHE A 172 15.85 0.44 -6.07
C PHE A 172 15.66 1.82 -6.72
N GLU A 173 16.44 2.13 -7.76
CA GLU A 173 16.48 3.48 -8.36
C GLU A 173 16.00 3.53 -9.82
N LEU A 174 16.14 2.44 -10.61
CA LEU A 174 16.05 2.51 -12.07
C LEU A 174 15.22 1.40 -12.73
N LYS A 175 14.60 1.73 -13.87
CA LYS A 175 13.77 0.83 -14.70
C LYS A 175 14.55 -0.33 -15.32
N ALA A 176 15.82 -0.12 -15.68
CA ALA A 176 16.63 -1.06 -16.45
C ALA A 176 17.14 -2.27 -15.63
N GLU A 177 16.72 -2.38 -14.37
CA GLU A 177 17.25 -3.36 -13.42
C GLU A 177 16.42 -4.66 -13.33
N ILE A 178 15.19 -4.64 -13.88
CA ILE A 178 14.30 -5.80 -13.84
C ILE A 178 14.57 -6.68 -15.06
N ARG A 179 15.12 -7.86 -14.81
CA ARG A 179 15.46 -8.89 -15.80
C ARG A 179 15.28 -10.27 -15.20
N ILE A 180 15.21 -11.29 -16.05
CA ILE A 180 15.23 -12.70 -15.61
C ILE A 180 16.47 -12.94 -14.73
N GLY A 181 16.27 -13.65 -13.61
CA GLY A 181 17.33 -13.97 -12.66
C GLY A 181 17.61 -12.87 -11.63
N ALA A 182 16.96 -11.71 -11.73
CA ALA A 182 17.14 -10.62 -10.77
C ALA A 182 16.41 -10.87 -9.45
N TRP A 183 16.96 -10.28 -8.39
CA TRP A 183 16.51 -10.46 -7.01
C TRP A 183 16.13 -9.12 -6.38
N PHE A 184 15.01 -9.12 -5.66
CA PHE A 184 14.44 -7.95 -5.03
C PHE A 184 13.89 -8.28 -3.64
N ILE A 185 13.61 -7.25 -2.85
CA ILE A 185 12.88 -7.32 -1.60
C ILE A 185 11.67 -6.42 -1.75
N VAL A 186 10.47 -6.99 -1.63
CA VAL A 186 9.18 -6.29 -1.76
C VAL A 186 8.27 -6.73 -0.62
N GLY A 187 7.77 -5.77 0.15
CA GLY A 187 6.95 -6.03 1.33
C GLY A 187 7.67 -6.89 2.36
N GLY A 188 8.99 -6.69 2.51
CA GLY A 188 9.85 -7.48 3.40
C GLY A 188 10.14 -8.92 2.97
N GLN A 189 9.65 -9.36 1.80
CA GLN A 189 9.86 -10.71 1.26
C GLN A 189 10.84 -10.69 0.10
N LYS A 190 11.71 -11.71 0.01
CA LYS A 190 12.59 -11.88 -1.15
C LYS A 190 11.76 -12.30 -2.35
N ALA A 191 11.98 -11.64 -3.48
CA ALA A 191 11.30 -11.86 -4.75
C ALA A 191 12.34 -12.16 -5.83
N TYR A 192 12.10 -13.22 -6.60
CA TYR A 192 12.94 -13.70 -7.70
C TYR A 192 12.17 -13.63 -9.01
N VAL A 193 12.75 -13.02 -10.04
CA VAL A 193 12.17 -12.98 -11.38
C VAL A 193 12.56 -14.24 -12.13
N ALA A 194 11.66 -15.22 -12.19
CA ALA A 194 11.92 -16.52 -12.79
C ALA A 194 11.78 -16.49 -14.32
N GLU A 195 10.75 -15.82 -14.83
CA GLU A 195 10.46 -15.73 -16.26
C GLU A 195 10.01 -14.31 -16.62
N MET A 196 10.25 -13.92 -17.87
CA MET A 196 9.86 -12.64 -18.45
C MET A 196 9.44 -12.86 -19.89
N ASP A 197 8.21 -12.46 -20.21
CA ASP A 197 7.66 -12.52 -21.56
C ASP A 197 8.25 -11.43 -22.46
N GLU A 198 7.84 -11.44 -23.73
CA GLU A 198 8.24 -10.42 -24.70
C GLU A 198 7.91 -9.00 -24.21
N ILE A 199 8.91 -8.14 -24.39
CA ILE A 199 8.80 -6.73 -24.05
C ILE A 199 7.88 -6.04 -25.04
N PHE A 200 6.82 -5.41 -24.54
CA PHE A 200 5.89 -4.65 -25.35
C PHE A 200 5.85 -3.17 -24.94
N THR A 201 5.38 -2.32 -25.84
CA THR A 201 5.16 -0.90 -25.57
C THR A 201 3.68 -0.68 -25.27
N ASN A 202 3.37 -0.13 -24.11
CA ASN A 202 2.00 0.19 -23.74
C ASN A 202 1.48 1.45 -24.45
N GLU A 203 0.19 1.75 -24.31
CA GLU A 203 -0.48 2.91 -24.91
C GLU A 203 0.15 4.27 -24.53
N GLN A 204 0.95 4.32 -23.45
CA GLN A 204 1.67 5.51 -23.00
C GLN A 204 3.10 5.60 -23.55
N GLY A 205 3.46 4.76 -24.53
CA GLY A 205 4.80 4.72 -25.12
C GLY A 205 5.89 4.18 -24.18
N ARG A 206 5.50 3.47 -23.11
CA ARG A 206 6.42 2.93 -22.11
C ARG A 206 6.56 1.42 -22.27
N THR A 207 7.79 0.96 -22.10
CA THR A 207 8.17 -0.45 -22.10
C THR A 207 7.60 -1.18 -20.88
N ASP A 208 6.95 -2.32 -21.12
CA ASP A 208 6.42 -3.23 -20.09
C ASP A 208 6.62 -4.68 -20.53
N ALA A 209 6.53 -5.61 -19.59
CA ALA A 209 6.61 -7.04 -19.84
C ALA A 209 5.85 -7.81 -18.75
N ARG A 210 5.38 -9.01 -19.07
CA ARG A 210 4.78 -9.91 -18.08
C ARG A 210 5.90 -10.68 -17.37
N LEU A 211 5.84 -10.75 -16.04
CA LEU A 211 6.84 -11.40 -15.21
C LEU A 211 6.21 -12.49 -14.36
N ARG A 212 6.89 -13.64 -14.28
CA ARG A 212 6.66 -14.65 -13.24
C ARG A 212 7.59 -14.38 -12.08
N VAL A 213 7.05 -13.89 -10.97
CA VAL A 213 7.82 -13.54 -9.77
C VAL A 213 7.53 -14.54 -8.67
N ILE A 214 8.57 -15.16 -8.14
CA ILE A 214 8.49 -16.16 -7.06
C ILE A 214 8.95 -15.51 -5.76
N PHE A 215 8.26 -15.78 -4.67
CA PHE A 215 8.53 -15.25 -3.34
C PHE A 215 9.07 -16.32 -2.40
N ASP A 216 9.86 -15.91 -1.40
CA ASP A 216 10.47 -16.81 -0.41
C ASP A 216 9.47 -17.61 0.45
N ASN A 217 8.23 -17.15 0.55
CA ASN A 217 7.15 -17.83 1.25
C ASN A 217 6.47 -18.95 0.44
N GLY A 218 7.01 -19.32 -0.73
CA GLY A 218 6.44 -20.38 -1.58
C GLY A 218 5.24 -19.94 -2.43
N THR A 219 5.03 -18.63 -2.58
CA THR A 219 4.01 -18.08 -3.48
C THR A 219 4.65 -17.52 -4.74
N GLU A 220 3.89 -17.48 -5.82
CA GLU A 220 4.24 -16.79 -7.04
C GLU A 220 3.17 -15.78 -7.42
N SER A 221 3.56 -14.81 -8.22
CA SER A 221 2.63 -13.87 -8.83
C SER A 221 3.05 -13.61 -10.26
N ASN A 222 2.05 -13.66 -11.13
CA ASN A 222 2.20 -13.28 -12.51
C ASN A 222 1.78 -11.81 -12.64
N MET A 223 2.77 -10.90 -12.70
CA MET A 223 2.54 -9.45 -12.63
C MET A 223 3.29 -8.72 -13.73
N LEU A 224 2.83 -7.52 -14.08
CA LEU A 224 3.54 -6.64 -15.00
C LEU A 224 4.83 -6.09 -14.37
N MET A 225 5.88 -5.93 -15.19
CA MET A 225 7.16 -5.34 -14.80
C MET A 225 6.99 -3.97 -14.16
N ARG A 226 6.09 -3.13 -14.71
CA ARG A 226 5.78 -1.82 -14.12
C ARG A 226 5.03 -1.90 -12.80
N SER A 227 4.24 -2.94 -12.57
CA SER A 227 3.57 -3.18 -11.29
C SER A 227 4.60 -3.51 -10.22
N LEU A 228 5.54 -4.42 -10.51
CA LEU A 228 6.69 -4.72 -9.63
C LEU A 228 7.51 -3.46 -9.32
N GLN A 229 7.81 -2.67 -10.35
CA GLN A 229 8.56 -1.42 -10.20
C GLN A 229 7.85 -0.42 -9.25
N ARG A 230 6.54 -0.24 -9.43
CA ARG A 230 5.75 0.64 -8.56
C ARG A 230 5.72 0.12 -7.12
N ALA A 231 5.64 -1.19 -6.93
CA ALA A 231 5.68 -1.81 -5.62
C ALA A 231 7.01 -1.51 -4.92
N LEU A 232 8.13 -1.70 -5.62
CA LEU A 232 9.48 -1.43 -5.13
C LEU A 232 9.70 0.04 -4.76
N ASN A 233 9.17 0.97 -5.57
CA ASN A 233 9.30 2.41 -5.31
C ASN A 233 8.38 2.90 -4.18
N LYS A 234 7.23 2.24 -3.98
CA LYS A 234 6.26 2.62 -2.95
C LYS A 234 6.63 2.08 -1.57
N ASP A 235 7.28 0.94 -1.53
CA ASP A 235 7.75 0.33 -0.31
C ASP A 235 9.08 0.95 0.15
N GLU A 236 9.12 1.52 1.36
CA GLU A 236 10.37 2.05 1.94
C GLU A 236 11.43 0.96 2.15
N ALA A 237 10.98 -0.28 2.37
CA ALA A 237 11.81 -1.48 2.45
C ALA A 237 12.13 -2.08 1.08
N GLY A 238 11.65 -1.46 -0.01
CA GLY A 238 11.96 -1.82 -1.39
C GLY A 238 13.47 -1.78 -1.63
N ARG A 239 14.06 -2.95 -1.90
CA ARG A 239 15.49 -3.08 -2.17
C ARG A 239 15.73 -4.01 -3.35
N ARG A 240 16.79 -3.74 -4.10
CA ARG A 240 17.39 -4.68 -5.04
C ARG A 240 18.49 -5.46 -4.34
N ILE A 241 18.56 -6.76 -4.57
CA ILE A 241 19.70 -7.59 -4.18
C ILE A 241 20.67 -7.61 -5.36
N THR A 242 21.91 -7.15 -5.13
CA THR A 242 22.92 -7.09 -6.18
C THR A 242 23.28 -8.49 -6.68
N ASP A 243 23.76 -8.55 -7.92
CA ASP A 243 24.45 -9.75 -8.40
C ASP A 243 25.69 -10.03 -7.54
N PRO A 244 26.15 -11.28 -7.44
CA PRO A 244 27.35 -11.63 -6.69
C PRO A 244 28.50 -10.83 -7.30
N SER A 245 29.01 -9.87 -6.53
CA SER A 245 30.25 -9.20 -6.88
C SER A 245 31.34 -10.23 -6.62
N ALA A 246 32.11 -10.64 -7.63
CA ALA A 246 33.29 -11.50 -7.47
C ALA A 246 34.44 -10.78 -6.73
N GLY A 247 34.11 -9.88 -5.80
CA GLY A 247 35.00 -8.83 -5.34
C GLY A 247 35.28 -7.79 -6.44
N PRO A 248 35.99 -6.70 -6.11
CA PRO A 248 36.65 -5.92 -7.13
C PRO A 248 37.55 -6.85 -7.96
N LEU A 249 37.58 -6.68 -9.30
CA LEU A 249 38.51 -7.39 -10.19
C LEU A 249 39.99 -7.23 -9.79
N PHE A 250 40.25 -6.28 -8.89
CA PHE A 250 41.53 -6.00 -8.25
C PHE A 250 41.27 -5.85 -6.75
N ALA A 251 41.35 -6.94 -5.99
CA ALA A 251 41.59 -6.82 -4.56
C ALA A 251 43.00 -6.22 -4.38
N GLY A 252 43.15 -5.24 -3.49
CA GLY A 252 44.45 -4.64 -3.20
C GLY A 252 45.44 -5.64 -2.56
N ASP A 253 44.88 -6.72 -2.01
CA ASP A 253 45.59 -7.79 -1.32
C ASP A 253 45.45 -9.09 -2.13
N ALA A 254 46.56 -9.81 -2.32
CA ALA A 254 46.56 -11.11 -2.97
C ALA A 254 46.09 -12.21 -2.00
N GLU A 255 45.18 -13.07 -2.44
CA GLU A 255 44.74 -14.23 -1.68
C GLU A 255 45.72 -15.41 -1.83
N ALA A 256 45.65 -16.39 -0.91
CA ALA A 256 46.59 -17.52 -0.87
C ALA A 256 46.54 -18.44 -2.11
N ASP A 257 45.44 -18.40 -2.87
CA ASP A 257 45.22 -19.19 -4.09
C ASP A 257 45.48 -18.38 -5.38
N ASP A 258 45.90 -17.11 -5.26
CA ASP A 258 46.17 -16.25 -6.41
C ASP A 258 47.44 -16.69 -7.14
N MET A 259 47.30 -17.05 -8.42
CA MET A 259 48.42 -17.36 -9.29
C MET A 259 48.92 -16.10 -10.00
N ALA A 260 50.09 -15.59 -9.60
CA ALA A 260 50.73 -14.47 -10.27
C ALA A 260 51.11 -14.82 -11.73
N SER A 261 50.40 -14.25 -12.71
CA SER A 261 50.68 -14.49 -14.14
C SER A 261 51.87 -13.67 -14.68
N GLY A 262 52.31 -12.62 -13.97
CA GLY A 262 53.39 -11.73 -14.38
C GLY A 262 53.23 -10.31 -13.84
N THR A 263 54.28 -9.50 -13.97
CA THR A 263 54.29 -8.08 -13.57
C THR A 263 54.03 -7.20 -14.79
N ILE A 264 53.00 -6.35 -14.71
CA ILE A 264 52.76 -5.30 -15.70
C ILE A 264 53.65 -4.10 -15.36
N TYR A 265 54.37 -3.60 -16.35
CA TYR A 265 55.19 -2.40 -16.20
C TYR A 265 54.76 -1.32 -17.21
N VAL A 266 54.88 -0.06 -16.78
CA VAL A 266 54.60 1.12 -17.59
C VAL A 266 55.87 1.97 -17.64
N LEU A 267 56.43 2.16 -18.83
CA LEU A 267 57.67 2.90 -19.04
C LEU A 267 57.44 4.14 -19.89
N ARG A 268 58.19 5.18 -19.57
CA ARG A 268 58.29 6.39 -20.38
C ARG A 268 59.55 6.33 -21.23
N SER A 269 59.43 6.65 -22.52
CA SER A 269 60.58 6.65 -23.43
C SER A 269 61.57 7.77 -23.11
N LYS A 270 62.86 7.45 -23.07
CA LYS A 270 63.96 8.41 -22.93
C LYS A 270 64.60 8.82 -24.27
N SER A 271 64.02 8.41 -25.40
CA SER A 271 64.50 8.80 -26.73
C SER A 271 64.43 10.31 -26.95
N ASP A 272 65.43 10.87 -27.63
CA ASP A 272 65.51 12.28 -28.02
C ASP A 272 64.86 12.60 -29.38
N HIS A 273 64.19 11.61 -29.98
CA HIS A 273 63.47 11.82 -31.23
C HIS A 273 62.39 12.92 -31.06
N PRO A 274 62.31 13.95 -31.92
CA PRO A 274 61.44 15.12 -31.74
C PRO A 274 59.97 14.76 -31.42
N LEU A 275 59.40 13.82 -32.19
CA LEU A 275 58.02 13.35 -31.98
C LEU A 275 57.78 12.66 -30.63
N ILE A 276 58.81 12.03 -30.04
CA ILE A 276 58.69 11.31 -28.77
C ILE A 276 58.94 12.27 -27.60
N ARG A 277 59.94 13.15 -27.74
CA ARG A 277 60.28 14.15 -26.73
C ARG A 277 59.11 15.09 -26.46
N ASP A 278 58.43 15.54 -27.51
CA ASP A 278 57.32 16.50 -27.38
C ASP A 278 56.03 15.82 -26.84
N ASN A 279 55.93 14.49 -26.94
CA ASN A 279 54.77 13.69 -26.47
C ASN A 279 55.09 12.77 -25.29
N ARG A 280 56.16 13.05 -24.52
CA ARG A 280 56.68 12.15 -23.47
C ARG A 280 55.71 11.89 -22.32
N GLU A 281 54.80 12.83 -22.06
CA GLU A 281 53.75 12.69 -21.05
C GLU A 281 52.55 11.86 -21.53
N ILE A 282 52.46 11.59 -22.83
CA ILE A 282 51.32 10.90 -23.44
C ILE A 282 51.73 9.49 -23.87
N VAL A 283 52.93 9.33 -24.41
CA VAL A 283 53.41 8.05 -24.96
C VAL A 283 54.06 7.19 -23.89
N HIS A 284 53.36 6.15 -23.47
CA HIS A 284 53.84 5.15 -22.53
C HIS A 284 53.93 3.77 -23.18
N LYS A 285 54.98 3.02 -22.84
CA LYS A 285 55.10 1.61 -23.21
C LYS A 285 54.60 0.76 -22.06
N ILE A 286 53.54 0.00 -22.32
CA ILE A 286 53.00 -0.99 -21.39
C ILE A 286 53.46 -2.38 -21.87
N GLY A 287 53.91 -3.21 -20.92
CA GLY A 287 54.31 -4.58 -21.17
C GLY A 287 54.10 -5.46 -19.94
N VAL A 288 54.17 -6.79 -20.14
CA VAL A 288 54.10 -7.79 -19.08
C VAL A 288 55.38 -8.63 -19.08
N THR A 289 55.88 -9.00 -17.90
CA THR A 289 57.08 -9.82 -17.73
C THR A 289 56.94 -10.77 -16.55
N ASN A 290 57.52 -11.97 -16.67
CA ASN A 290 57.60 -12.93 -15.56
C ASN A 290 58.97 -12.86 -14.84
N MET A 291 59.87 -12.02 -15.36
CA MET A 291 61.20 -11.72 -14.80
C MET A 291 61.23 -10.28 -14.25
N ALA A 292 62.25 -9.95 -13.45
CA ALA A 292 62.45 -8.59 -12.95
C ALA A 292 62.43 -7.54 -14.07
N VAL A 293 61.74 -6.42 -13.86
CA VAL A 293 61.54 -5.37 -14.88
C VAL A 293 62.89 -4.81 -15.35
N GLU A 294 63.86 -4.72 -14.45
CA GLU A 294 65.23 -4.27 -14.71
C GLU A 294 65.91 -5.11 -15.79
N GLN A 295 65.73 -6.43 -15.76
CA GLN A 295 66.28 -7.34 -16.77
C GLN A 295 65.60 -7.17 -18.13
N ARG A 296 64.31 -6.84 -18.14
CA ARG A 296 63.54 -6.63 -19.37
C ARG A 296 63.95 -5.34 -20.09
N ILE A 297 64.33 -4.30 -19.35
CA ILE A 297 64.69 -2.98 -19.87
C ILE A 297 66.20 -2.74 -20.01
N ALA A 298 67.02 -3.74 -19.70
CA ALA A 298 68.49 -3.61 -19.68
C ALA A 298 69.11 -3.13 -21.01
N GLY A 299 68.43 -3.36 -22.15
CA GLY A 299 68.88 -2.90 -23.48
C GLY A 299 68.09 -1.70 -24.03
N ALA A 300 67.24 -1.06 -23.24
CA ALA A 300 66.46 0.09 -23.65
C ALA A 300 67.20 1.39 -23.28
N HIS A 301 67.93 1.97 -24.23
CA HIS A 301 68.60 3.27 -24.12
C HIS A 301 67.81 4.35 -24.86
#